data_AF-A0A1W1YH34-F1
#
_entry.id   AF-A0A1W1YH34-F1
#
_cell.length_a   1.000
_cell.length_b   1.000
_cell.length_c   1.000
_cell.angle_alpha   90.00
_cell.angle_beta   90.00
_cell.angle_gamma   90.00
#
_symmetry.space_group_name_H-M   'P 1'
#
loop_
_entity.id
_entity.type
_entity.pdbx_description
1 polymer ?
#
loop_
_entity_poly.entity_id
_entity_poly.type
_entity_poly.pdbx_seq_one_letter_code
_entity_poly.pdbx_strand_id
1 'polypeptide(L)'
;MNTKMKKTVSVAVASAIVFSMTGCSFLDKSKDEVLDAAESYAKELAACNIGKLAKLSDDDFEKVQEEWEGKLTFSEGELYSADTATALSAIADTISYEIDEESVEATKKSGEGSVDVTFTIADYSDLLDDDSITSAEDFASAVGDADTKEVSVSLEFERTDDGDWLGSNYEKVFGDLYAFTDEEFSFSIPVADAITSDSLHWYWLDSGSDDSNPVYTNTDEIDGELQIDTTLLEDYDVIYELTYTVERDGQLIYSGTGYDAWVDTYDLTDADLDPDTGYFLPGTYTITFSDPDGNVLVSDTCTVILDAEPVATEPQSTGDTFADYVGYVEYQTGSEDPFYSGTGSAYWYDRDADSNNYGTYASGTTYLELTCACNDDSLGEVSYQYYYSATGEDLDQDLGTFTCGTTAYGSSNYYDFTYENGGAALADGYYIIIVTHGGTEQIISVCQVG
;
A
#
# COMPACT_ATOMS: atom_id res chain seq x y z
N MET A 1 -22.91 -29.14 6.78
CA MET A 1 -23.97 -29.83 6.00
C MET A 1 -23.26 -30.74 4.98
N ASN A 2 -23.83 -31.91 4.66
CA ASN A 2 -23.14 -33.10 4.09
C ASN A 2 -22.18 -32.87 2.89
N THR A 3 -20.88 -33.13 3.08
CA THR A 3 -19.78 -33.07 2.08
C THR A 3 -19.41 -34.43 1.46
N LYS A 4 -20.37 -35.33 1.22
CA LYS A 4 -20.08 -36.65 0.61
C LYS A 4 -21.17 -37.14 -0.34
N MET A 5 -21.44 -36.44 -1.46
CA MET A 5 -22.23 -37.03 -2.56
C MET A 5 -22.26 -36.21 -3.87
N LYS A 6 -21.13 -35.84 -4.49
CA LYS A 6 -21.15 -35.22 -5.83
C LYS A 6 -19.89 -35.54 -6.68
N LYS A 7 -19.65 -36.82 -6.99
CA LYS A 7 -18.64 -37.23 -8.00
C LYS A 7 -19.23 -38.22 -9.02
N THR A 8 -20.45 -37.97 -9.52
CA THR A 8 -21.14 -38.93 -10.40
C THR A 8 -22.17 -38.29 -11.34
N VAL A 9 -21.85 -37.20 -12.06
CA VAL A 9 -22.80 -36.64 -13.05
C VAL A 9 -22.25 -36.40 -14.46
N SER A 10 -20.99 -36.03 -14.69
CA SER A 10 -20.53 -35.68 -16.06
C SER A 10 -20.03 -36.86 -16.93
N VAL A 11 -20.71 -38.02 -16.86
CA VAL A 11 -20.46 -39.19 -17.77
C VAL A 11 -21.76 -39.68 -18.43
N ALA A 12 -22.89 -39.00 -18.21
CA ALA A 12 -24.20 -39.45 -18.69
C ALA A 12 -24.55 -39.05 -20.13
N VAL A 13 -23.87 -38.08 -20.74
CA VAL A 13 -24.17 -37.63 -22.13
C VAL A 13 -23.37 -38.42 -23.19
N ALA A 14 -22.19 -38.95 -22.86
CA ALA A 14 -21.37 -39.72 -23.80
C ALA A 14 -21.88 -41.16 -24.09
N SER A 15 -22.93 -41.63 -23.41
CA SER A 15 -23.38 -43.04 -23.50
C SER A 15 -24.56 -43.27 -24.46
N ALA A 16 -25.08 -42.24 -25.14
CA ALA A 16 -26.27 -42.37 -25.99
C ALA A 16 -25.99 -42.44 -27.51
N ILE A 17 -24.77 -42.15 -27.98
CA ILE A 17 -24.54 -41.86 -29.42
C ILE A 17 -24.12 -43.10 -30.25
N VAL A 18 -23.77 -44.24 -29.64
CA VAL A 18 -23.12 -45.35 -30.38
C VAL A 18 -24.09 -46.40 -31.00
N PHE A 19 -25.38 -46.13 -31.20
CA PHE A 19 -26.33 -47.18 -31.68
C PHE A 19 -27.20 -46.90 -32.92
N SER A 20 -26.99 -45.83 -33.70
CA SER A 20 -27.78 -45.56 -34.92
C SER A 20 -27.17 -46.04 -36.24
N MET A 21 -25.95 -46.61 -36.27
CA MET A 21 -25.23 -46.98 -37.50
C MET A 21 -25.75 -48.23 -38.25
N THR A 22 -27.02 -48.31 -38.64
CA THR A 22 -27.44 -49.25 -39.70
C THR A 22 -28.58 -48.70 -40.55
N GLY A 23 -28.27 -47.79 -41.48
CA GLY A 23 -29.16 -47.60 -42.63
C GLY A 23 -28.91 -46.39 -43.52
N CYS A 24 -28.06 -46.56 -44.55
CA CYS A 24 -28.31 -46.18 -45.97
C CYS A 24 -27.06 -45.91 -46.87
N SER A 25 -25.84 -46.40 -46.60
CA SER A 25 -24.65 -46.05 -47.41
C SER A 25 -24.35 -46.88 -48.69
N PHE A 26 -25.32 -47.16 -49.58
CA PHE A 26 -25.02 -47.98 -50.79
C PHE A 26 -24.65 -47.22 -52.08
N LEU A 27 -24.66 -45.87 -52.11
CA LEU A 27 -24.51 -45.14 -53.39
C LEU A 27 -23.52 -43.97 -53.46
N ASP A 28 -22.96 -43.45 -52.35
CA ASP A 28 -21.93 -42.41 -52.44
C ASP A 28 -20.88 -42.49 -51.33
N LYS A 29 -19.80 -43.24 -51.57
CA LYS A 29 -18.68 -43.40 -50.63
C LYS A 29 -18.02 -42.07 -50.25
N SER A 30 -18.20 -41.02 -51.06
CA SER A 30 -17.61 -39.70 -50.82
C SER A 30 -18.17 -39.07 -49.53
N LYS A 31 -19.45 -39.29 -49.23
CA LYS A 31 -20.08 -38.79 -48.01
C LYS A 31 -19.53 -39.50 -46.77
N ASP A 32 -19.41 -40.82 -46.81
CA ASP A 32 -18.80 -41.60 -45.72
C ASP A 32 -17.34 -41.14 -45.48
N GLU A 33 -16.56 -40.92 -46.56
CA GLU A 33 -15.17 -40.43 -46.49
C GLU A 33 -15.08 -39.01 -45.84
N VAL A 34 -16.01 -38.10 -46.15
CA VAL A 34 -16.07 -36.76 -45.55
C VAL A 34 -16.52 -36.83 -44.08
N LEU A 35 -17.48 -37.68 -43.74
CA LEU A 35 -17.90 -37.88 -42.34
C LEU A 35 -16.74 -38.42 -41.48
N ASP A 36 -15.96 -39.38 -41.98
CA ASP A 36 -14.77 -39.90 -41.29
C ASP A 36 -13.71 -38.80 -41.06
N ALA A 37 -13.51 -37.93 -42.05
CA ALA A 37 -12.61 -36.79 -41.96
C ALA A 37 -13.11 -35.75 -40.96
N ALA A 38 -14.41 -35.44 -40.99
CA ALA A 38 -15.04 -34.50 -40.08
C ALA A 38 -15.04 -34.98 -38.63
N GLU A 39 -15.30 -36.26 -38.38
CA GLU A 39 -15.17 -36.87 -37.04
C GLU A 39 -13.74 -36.71 -36.51
N SER A 40 -12.75 -36.98 -37.36
CA SER A 40 -11.33 -36.81 -37.00
C SER A 40 -10.98 -35.35 -36.72
N TYR A 41 -11.49 -34.43 -37.55
CA TYR A 41 -11.19 -33.00 -37.42
C TYR A 41 -11.89 -32.36 -36.22
N ALA A 42 -13.20 -32.57 -36.06
CA ALA A 42 -14.01 -32.07 -34.95
C ALA A 42 -13.50 -32.57 -33.59
N LYS A 43 -13.04 -33.82 -33.52
CA LYS A 43 -12.38 -34.35 -32.33
C LYS A 43 -11.13 -33.59 -31.94
N GLU A 44 -10.26 -33.27 -32.89
CA GLU A 44 -9.02 -32.57 -32.60
C GLU A 44 -9.25 -31.07 -32.40
N LEU A 45 -10.35 -30.50 -32.94
CA LEU A 45 -10.85 -29.16 -32.59
C LEU A 45 -11.28 -29.12 -31.13
N ALA A 46 -12.14 -30.04 -30.70
CA ALA A 46 -12.59 -30.12 -29.31
C ALA A 46 -11.45 -30.41 -28.32
N ALA A 47 -10.39 -31.10 -28.77
CA ALA A 47 -9.20 -31.36 -27.97
C ALA A 47 -8.11 -30.28 -28.09
N CYS A 48 -8.35 -29.19 -28.81
CA CYS A 48 -7.39 -28.11 -29.09
C CYS A 48 -6.02 -28.61 -29.62
N ASN A 49 -6.00 -29.72 -30.38
CA ASN A 49 -4.76 -30.40 -30.74
C ASN A 49 -4.17 -29.89 -32.06
N ILE A 50 -3.48 -28.74 -32.01
CA ILE A 50 -2.96 -28.07 -33.21
C ILE A 50 -2.02 -28.94 -34.04
N GLY A 51 -1.14 -29.72 -33.41
CA GLY A 51 -0.22 -30.60 -34.13
C GLY A 51 -0.89 -31.73 -34.93
N LYS A 52 -2.14 -32.08 -34.61
CA LYS A 52 -2.95 -33.00 -35.42
C LYS A 52 -3.89 -32.27 -36.36
N LEU A 53 -4.45 -31.13 -35.96
CA LEU A 53 -5.22 -30.26 -36.84
C LEU A 53 -4.40 -29.89 -38.07
N ALA A 54 -3.12 -29.56 -37.91
CA ALA A 54 -2.21 -29.30 -39.04
C ALA A 54 -2.09 -30.44 -40.07
N LYS A 55 -2.33 -31.69 -39.67
CA LYS A 55 -2.29 -32.86 -40.58
C LYS A 55 -3.64 -33.14 -41.22
N LEU A 56 -4.69 -32.56 -40.66
CA LEU A 56 -6.08 -32.71 -41.08
C LEU A 56 -6.59 -31.45 -41.79
N SER A 57 -5.81 -30.38 -41.82
CA SER A 57 -6.07 -29.14 -42.55
C SER A 57 -5.28 -29.10 -43.85
N ASP A 58 -5.68 -28.22 -44.76
CA ASP A 58 -4.93 -27.94 -45.98
C ASP A 58 -3.56 -27.26 -45.72
N ASP A 59 -2.76 -27.17 -46.78
CA ASP A 59 -1.40 -26.57 -46.72
C ASP A 59 -1.42 -25.07 -46.34
N ASP A 60 -2.56 -24.39 -46.42
CA ASP A 60 -2.65 -22.98 -46.02
C ASP A 60 -2.57 -22.83 -44.50
N PHE A 61 -2.98 -23.83 -43.72
CA PHE A 61 -2.87 -23.81 -42.27
C PHE A 61 -1.41 -23.78 -41.77
N GLU A 62 -0.47 -24.36 -42.51
CA GLU A 62 0.97 -24.33 -42.16
C GLU A 62 1.50 -22.90 -41.97
N LYS A 63 0.87 -21.90 -42.62
CA LYS A 63 1.25 -20.49 -42.54
C LYS A 63 0.87 -19.82 -41.22
N VAL A 64 -0.13 -20.35 -40.52
CA VAL A 64 -0.66 -19.78 -39.26
C VAL A 64 -0.54 -20.75 -38.08
N GLN A 65 -0.04 -21.96 -38.31
CA GLN A 65 0.05 -23.01 -37.30
C GLN A 65 0.78 -22.52 -36.03
N GLU A 66 1.92 -21.84 -36.17
CA GLU A 66 2.73 -21.37 -35.03
C GLU A 66 1.96 -20.37 -34.15
N GLU A 67 1.18 -19.47 -34.77
CA GLU A 67 0.34 -18.51 -34.05
C GLU A 67 -0.73 -19.24 -33.22
N TRP A 68 -1.44 -20.18 -33.84
CA TRP A 68 -2.49 -20.93 -33.16
C TRP A 68 -1.97 -21.93 -32.14
N GLU A 69 -0.79 -22.51 -32.36
CA GLU A 69 -0.11 -23.37 -31.37
C GLU A 69 0.21 -22.56 -30.11
N GLY A 70 0.65 -21.30 -30.25
CA GLY A 70 0.81 -20.39 -29.11
C GLY A 70 -0.49 -20.14 -28.35
N LYS A 71 -1.59 -19.83 -29.07
CA LYS A 71 -2.90 -19.53 -28.47
C LYS A 71 -3.57 -20.73 -27.77
N LEU A 72 -3.38 -21.94 -28.29
CA LEU A 72 -4.14 -23.13 -27.85
C LEU A 72 -3.33 -24.11 -27.01
N THR A 73 -2.08 -23.77 -26.67
CA THR A 73 -1.28 -24.55 -25.70
C THR A 73 -1.65 -24.22 -24.25
N PHE A 74 -2.28 -23.06 -24.00
CA PHE A 74 -2.72 -22.60 -22.67
C PHE A 74 -1.63 -22.76 -21.59
N SER A 75 -0.42 -22.30 -21.90
CA SER A 75 0.72 -22.36 -20.98
C SER A 75 1.14 -20.95 -20.56
N GLU A 76 1.55 -20.81 -19.30
CA GLU A 76 2.22 -19.60 -18.81
C GLU A 76 3.43 -19.27 -19.70
N GLY A 77 3.52 -18.01 -20.16
CA GLY A 77 4.60 -17.59 -21.04
C GLY A 77 4.39 -16.19 -21.61
N GLU A 78 4.83 -15.97 -22.84
CA GLU A 78 4.76 -14.65 -23.49
C GLU A 78 3.32 -14.20 -23.77
N LEU A 79 2.40 -15.15 -23.99
CA LEU A 79 1.03 -14.86 -24.38
C LEU A 79 0.06 -14.82 -23.19
N TYR A 80 0.24 -15.69 -22.20
CA TYR A 80 -0.68 -15.85 -21.08
C TYR A 80 0.06 -15.83 -19.74
N SER A 81 -0.55 -15.19 -18.75
CA SER A 81 -0.21 -15.39 -17.35
C SER A 81 -0.61 -16.81 -16.91
N ALA A 82 -0.13 -17.26 -15.74
CA ALA A 82 -0.53 -18.55 -15.17
C ALA A 82 -2.05 -18.64 -14.94
N ASP A 83 -2.66 -17.53 -14.50
CA ASP A 83 -4.10 -17.46 -14.22
C ASP A 83 -4.93 -17.50 -15.50
N THR A 84 -4.57 -16.69 -16.51
CA THR A 84 -5.22 -16.70 -17.83
C THR A 84 -5.10 -18.08 -18.48
N ALA A 85 -3.91 -18.69 -18.43
CA ALA A 85 -3.68 -20.03 -18.95
C ALA A 85 -4.59 -21.08 -18.28
N THR A 86 -4.77 -21.00 -16.96
CA THR A 86 -5.65 -21.88 -16.19
C THR A 86 -7.12 -21.69 -16.59
N ALA A 87 -7.58 -20.44 -16.66
CA ALA A 87 -8.97 -20.11 -17.03
C ALA A 87 -9.31 -20.58 -18.47
N LEU A 88 -8.44 -20.30 -19.44
CA LEU A 88 -8.61 -20.71 -20.83
C LEU A 88 -8.61 -22.24 -20.98
N SER A 89 -7.70 -22.93 -20.28
CA SER A 89 -7.66 -24.40 -20.30
C SER A 89 -8.95 -24.99 -19.73
N ALA A 90 -9.51 -24.40 -18.67
CA ALA A 90 -10.76 -24.87 -18.08
C ALA A 90 -11.94 -24.72 -19.03
N ILE A 91 -12.03 -23.60 -19.76
CA ILE A 91 -13.05 -23.38 -20.81
C ILE A 91 -12.87 -24.39 -21.95
N ALA A 92 -11.64 -24.58 -22.44
CA ALA A 92 -11.33 -25.50 -23.52
C ALA A 92 -11.69 -26.96 -23.18
N ASP A 93 -11.47 -27.39 -21.92
CA ASP A 93 -11.81 -28.73 -21.45
C ASP A 93 -13.32 -29.02 -21.46
N THR A 94 -14.17 -27.99 -21.59
CA THR A 94 -15.63 -28.15 -21.73
C THR A 94 -16.10 -28.40 -23.16
N ILE A 95 -15.22 -28.22 -24.15
CA ILE A 95 -15.61 -28.32 -25.56
C ILE A 95 -15.97 -29.77 -25.90
N SER A 96 -17.18 -29.95 -26.41
CA SER A 96 -17.68 -31.19 -27.00
C SER A 96 -18.36 -30.90 -28.32
N TYR A 97 -18.67 -31.92 -29.12
CA TYR A 97 -19.25 -31.72 -30.45
C TYR A 97 -20.27 -32.79 -30.82
N GLU A 98 -21.18 -32.42 -31.72
CA GLU A 98 -22.13 -33.30 -32.41
C GLU A 98 -22.11 -32.98 -33.91
N ILE A 99 -21.94 -34.01 -34.74
CA ILE A 99 -21.93 -33.90 -36.20
C ILE A 99 -23.33 -34.18 -36.73
N ASP A 100 -23.88 -33.26 -37.53
CA ASP A 100 -25.11 -33.52 -38.27
C ASP A 100 -24.80 -34.34 -39.52
N GLU A 101 -24.83 -35.68 -39.40
CA GLU A 101 -24.59 -36.60 -40.51
C GLU A 101 -25.55 -36.40 -41.70
N GLU A 102 -26.73 -35.79 -41.49
CA GLU A 102 -27.69 -35.54 -42.57
C GLU A 102 -27.29 -34.32 -43.42
N SER A 103 -26.50 -33.40 -42.84
CA SER A 103 -26.00 -32.20 -43.52
C SER A 103 -24.89 -32.47 -44.54
N VAL A 104 -24.32 -33.68 -44.55
CA VAL A 104 -23.10 -33.95 -45.33
C VAL A 104 -23.32 -33.75 -46.83
N GLU A 105 -22.51 -32.89 -47.42
CA GLU A 105 -22.38 -32.72 -48.86
C GLU A 105 -20.97 -33.17 -49.28
N ALA A 106 -20.88 -33.95 -50.36
CA ALA A 106 -19.58 -34.40 -50.87
C ALA A 106 -19.68 -34.71 -52.35
N THR A 107 -18.70 -34.28 -53.15
CA THR A 107 -18.62 -34.74 -54.54
C THR A 107 -17.18 -34.91 -55.03
N LYS A 108 -16.85 -36.12 -55.49
CA LYS A 108 -15.53 -36.43 -56.07
C LYS A 108 -15.21 -35.63 -57.34
N LYS A 109 -16.21 -34.97 -57.95
CA LYS A 109 -16.05 -34.23 -59.19
C LYS A 109 -15.48 -32.83 -58.97
N SER A 110 -15.93 -32.10 -57.94
CA SER A 110 -15.33 -30.82 -57.55
C SER A 110 -14.18 -31.04 -56.57
N GLY A 111 -14.20 -32.14 -55.81
CA GLY A 111 -13.23 -32.37 -54.75
C GLY A 111 -13.58 -31.58 -53.48
N GLU A 112 -14.82 -31.16 -53.33
CA GLU A 112 -15.30 -30.40 -52.17
C GLU A 112 -16.29 -31.25 -51.36
N GLY A 113 -16.26 -31.06 -50.04
CA GLY A 113 -17.19 -31.64 -49.10
C GLY A 113 -17.44 -30.71 -47.93
N SER A 114 -18.58 -30.87 -47.26
CA SER A 114 -18.92 -30.09 -46.08
C SER A 114 -19.84 -30.86 -45.16
N VAL A 115 -19.81 -30.53 -43.87
CA VAL A 115 -20.76 -31.04 -42.87
C VAL A 115 -20.92 -30.03 -41.74
N ASP A 116 -22.14 -29.87 -41.25
CA ASP A 116 -22.44 -29.03 -40.11
C ASP A 116 -22.11 -29.75 -38.80
N VAL A 117 -21.41 -29.04 -37.91
CA VAL A 117 -21.02 -29.52 -36.58
C VAL A 117 -21.42 -28.49 -35.55
N THR A 118 -22.06 -28.95 -34.48
CA THR A 118 -22.39 -28.10 -33.33
C THR A 118 -21.45 -28.44 -32.19
N PHE A 119 -20.63 -27.46 -31.81
CA PHE A 119 -19.81 -27.54 -30.61
C PHE A 119 -20.60 -27.03 -29.42
N THR A 120 -20.46 -27.68 -28.27
CA THR A 120 -20.99 -27.23 -26.99
C THR A 120 -19.82 -26.83 -26.10
N ILE A 121 -19.88 -25.63 -25.53
CA ILE A 121 -18.85 -25.06 -24.66
C ILE A 121 -19.53 -24.44 -23.43
N ALA A 122 -18.82 -24.31 -22.30
CA ALA A 122 -19.32 -23.56 -21.15
C ALA A 122 -19.65 -22.11 -21.55
N ASP A 123 -20.79 -21.62 -21.07
CA ASP A 123 -21.16 -20.23 -21.10
C ASP A 123 -20.60 -19.54 -19.84
N TYR A 124 -19.33 -19.15 -19.95
CA TYR A 124 -18.56 -18.55 -18.86
C TYR A 124 -18.83 -17.05 -18.67
N SER A 125 -19.71 -16.45 -19.48
CA SER A 125 -19.90 -14.99 -19.52
C SER A 125 -20.32 -14.40 -18.17
N ASP A 126 -21.28 -15.02 -17.50
CA ASP A 126 -21.73 -14.61 -16.15
C ASP A 126 -20.66 -14.82 -15.06
N LEU A 127 -19.65 -15.67 -15.30
CA LEU A 127 -18.58 -15.93 -14.33
C LEU A 127 -17.48 -14.86 -14.36
N LEU A 128 -17.36 -14.12 -15.46
CA LEU A 128 -16.36 -13.04 -15.57
C LEU A 128 -16.69 -11.86 -14.65
N ASP A 129 -17.97 -11.66 -14.37
CA ASP A 129 -18.49 -10.58 -13.51
C ASP A 129 -18.87 -11.08 -12.10
N ASP A 130 -18.46 -12.29 -11.71
CA ASP A 130 -18.79 -12.86 -10.39
C ASP A 130 -17.71 -12.51 -9.36
N ASP A 131 -17.97 -11.48 -8.54
CA ASP A 131 -17.09 -11.00 -7.47
C ASP A 131 -16.72 -12.08 -6.42
N SER A 132 -17.41 -13.22 -6.39
CA SER A 132 -17.06 -14.35 -5.52
C SER A 132 -15.94 -15.23 -6.09
N ILE A 133 -15.55 -15.04 -7.35
CA ILE A 133 -14.48 -15.75 -8.02
C ILE A 133 -13.20 -14.90 -7.93
N THR A 134 -12.39 -15.21 -6.93
CA THR A 134 -11.19 -14.42 -6.60
C THR A 134 -9.91 -15.09 -7.07
N SER A 135 -9.99 -16.20 -7.79
CA SER A 135 -8.83 -16.94 -8.30
C SER A 135 -9.15 -17.74 -9.57
N ALA A 136 -8.13 -18.00 -10.38
CA ALA A 136 -8.27 -18.81 -11.59
C ALA A 136 -8.72 -20.26 -11.29
N GLU A 137 -8.38 -20.80 -10.12
CA GLU A 137 -8.80 -22.14 -9.69
C GLU A 137 -10.28 -22.18 -9.29
N ASP A 138 -10.79 -21.11 -8.68
CA ASP A 138 -12.22 -20.95 -8.39
C ASP A 138 -13.00 -20.81 -9.70
N PHE A 139 -12.48 -20.02 -10.65
CA PHE A 139 -13.05 -19.90 -11.99
C PHE A 139 -13.08 -21.24 -12.72
N ALA A 140 -11.96 -21.96 -12.76
CA ALA A 140 -11.85 -23.26 -13.40
C ALA A 140 -12.84 -24.28 -12.80
N SER A 141 -13.05 -24.21 -11.49
CA SER A 141 -14.05 -25.04 -10.80
C SER A 141 -15.48 -24.65 -11.17
N ALA A 142 -15.78 -23.35 -11.29
CA ALA A 142 -17.10 -22.84 -11.62
C ALA A 142 -17.49 -23.11 -13.08
N VAL A 143 -16.54 -22.99 -14.02
CA VAL A 143 -16.75 -23.27 -15.46
C VAL A 143 -17.29 -24.68 -15.71
N GLY A 144 -16.85 -25.67 -14.93
CA GLY A 144 -17.33 -27.06 -15.07
C GLY A 144 -18.80 -27.27 -14.67
N ASP A 145 -19.38 -26.34 -13.89
CA ASP A 145 -20.77 -26.36 -13.44
C ASP A 145 -21.63 -25.28 -14.14
N ALA A 146 -21.04 -24.49 -15.04
CA ALA A 146 -21.73 -23.43 -15.78
C ALA A 146 -22.77 -24.00 -16.76
N ASP A 147 -23.73 -23.15 -17.16
CA ASP A 147 -24.57 -23.43 -18.31
C ASP A 147 -23.71 -23.54 -19.58
N THR A 148 -24.25 -24.12 -20.65
CA THR A 148 -23.52 -24.33 -21.91
C THR A 148 -24.14 -23.54 -23.05
N LYS A 149 -23.31 -23.09 -23.99
CA LYS A 149 -23.74 -22.49 -25.26
C LYS A 149 -23.28 -23.34 -26.44
N GLU A 150 -24.05 -23.25 -27.53
CA GLU A 150 -23.78 -23.95 -28.79
C GLU A 150 -23.08 -23.03 -29.80
N VAL A 151 -22.06 -23.55 -30.48
CA VAL A 151 -21.35 -22.91 -31.59
C VAL A 151 -21.49 -23.81 -32.82
N SER A 152 -22.39 -23.45 -33.74
CA SER A 152 -22.62 -24.20 -34.96
C SER A 152 -21.74 -23.68 -36.10
N VAL A 153 -20.93 -24.57 -36.67
CA VAL A 153 -20.04 -24.28 -37.81
C VAL A 153 -20.26 -25.31 -38.91
N SER A 154 -20.12 -24.88 -40.17
CA SER A 154 -20.01 -25.79 -41.31
C SER A 154 -18.53 -26.07 -41.54
N LEU A 155 -18.07 -27.29 -41.33
CA LEU A 155 -16.71 -27.70 -41.67
C LEU A 155 -16.63 -27.93 -43.19
N GLU A 156 -15.65 -27.32 -43.84
CA GLU A 156 -15.42 -27.47 -45.29
C GLU A 156 -14.14 -28.28 -45.52
N PHE A 157 -14.19 -29.19 -46.49
CA PHE A 157 -13.11 -30.12 -46.82
C PHE A 157 -12.78 -30.08 -48.31
N GLU A 158 -11.49 -30.13 -48.62
CA GLU A 158 -10.96 -30.31 -49.97
C GLU A 158 -10.27 -31.66 -50.12
N ARG A 159 -10.49 -32.29 -51.27
CA ARG A 159 -9.93 -33.60 -51.58
C ARG A 159 -8.57 -33.45 -52.26
N THR A 160 -7.56 -34.07 -51.67
CA THR A 160 -6.20 -34.10 -52.22
C THR A 160 -6.07 -35.04 -53.43
N ASP A 161 -4.97 -34.90 -54.17
CA ASP A 161 -4.63 -35.82 -55.28
C ASP A 161 -4.44 -37.27 -54.81
N ASP A 162 -4.00 -37.47 -53.56
CA ASP A 162 -3.85 -38.79 -52.93
C ASP A 162 -5.18 -39.37 -52.43
N GLY A 163 -6.23 -38.54 -52.44
CA GLY A 163 -7.61 -38.93 -52.18
C GLY A 163 -8.10 -38.70 -50.76
N ASP A 164 -7.29 -38.08 -49.90
CA ASP A 164 -7.63 -37.68 -48.54
C ASP A 164 -8.48 -36.41 -48.55
N TRP A 165 -9.25 -36.18 -47.48
CA TRP A 165 -10.06 -34.98 -47.28
C TRP A 165 -9.47 -34.14 -46.16
N LEU A 166 -9.12 -32.88 -46.44
CA LEU A 166 -8.48 -31.96 -45.51
C LEU A 166 -9.37 -30.73 -45.29
N GLY A 167 -9.46 -30.28 -44.04
CA GLY A 167 -10.24 -29.11 -43.66
C GLY A 167 -9.66 -27.82 -44.25
N SER A 168 -10.48 -27.01 -44.92
CA SER A 168 -10.03 -25.84 -45.68
C SER A 168 -10.53 -24.49 -45.15
N ASN A 169 -11.44 -24.49 -44.17
CA ASN A 169 -12.01 -23.25 -43.62
C ASN A 169 -11.63 -22.97 -42.16
N TYR A 170 -10.40 -23.33 -41.77
CA TYR A 170 -9.92 -23.22 -40.39
C TYR A 170 -10.03 -21.81 -39.81
N GLU A 171 -9.77 -20.74 -40.57
CA GLU A 171 -9.79 -19.36 -40.04
C GLU A 171 -11.16 -19.00 -39.44
N LYS A 172 -12.23 -19.36 -40.15
CA LYS A 172 -13.60 -19.11 -39.71
C LYS A 172 -13.96 -19.98 -38.51
N VAL A 173 -13.66 -21.27 -38.60
CA VAL A 173 -13.98 -22.23 -37.52
C VAL A 173 -13.26 -21.86 -36.23
N PHE A 174 -11.98 -21.50 -36.31
CA PHE A 174 -11.17 -21.17 -35.15
C PHE A 174 -11.59 -19.83 -34.55
N GLY A 175 -11.91 -18.83 -35.39
CA GLY A 175 -12.43 -17.55 -34.92
C GLY A 175 -13.76 -17.68 -34.16
N ASP A 176 -14.66 -18.57 -34.61
CA ASP A 176 -15.95 -18.79 -33.94
C ASP A 176 -15.81 -19.67 -32.69
N LEU A 177 -15.06 -20.79 -32.77
CA LEU A 177 -14.95 -21.78 -31.70
C LEU A 177 -14.02 -21.32 -30.56
N TYR A 178 -12.92 -20.65 -30.90
CA TYR A 178 -11.90 -20.22 -29.94
C TYR A 178 -11.96 -18.73 -29.62
N ALA A 179 -13.10 -18.06 -29.85
CA ALA A 179 -13.29 -16.65 -29.51
C ALA A 179 -12.96 -16.34 -28.04
N PHE A 180 -13.10 -17.33 -27.14
CA PHE A 180 -12.75 -17.20 -25.72
C PHE A 180 -11.26 -16.94 -25.47
N THR A 181 -10.36 -17.21 -26.43
CA THR A 181 -8.93 -16.92 -26.29
C THR A 181 -8.60 -15.42 -26.35
N ASP A 182 -9.55 -14.60 -26.77
CA ASP A 182 -9.43 -13.15 -26.85
C ASP A 182 -9.98 -12.45 -25.58
N GLU A 183 -10.49 -13.20 -24.60
CA GLU A 183 -10.98 -12.66 -23.32
C GLU A 183 -9.83 -12.33 -22.37
N GLU A 184 -9.98 -11.26 -21.61
CA GLU A 184 -9.06 -10.89 -20.53
C GLU A 184 -9.60 -11.42 -19.20
N PHE A 185 -8.74 -12.11 -18.44
CA PHE A 185 -9.09 -12.66 -17.13
C PHE A 185 -8.30 -11.94 -16.06
N SER A 186 -9.04 -11.40 -15.09
CA SER A 186 -8.55 -10.67 -13.92
C SER A 186 -9.19 -11.34 -12.70
N PHE A 187 -8.37 -11.64 -11.71
CA PHE A 187 -8.80 -12.27 -10.47
C PHE A 187 -8.21 -11.46 -9.32
N SER A 188 -9.04 -10.66 -8.68
CA SER A 188 -8.64 -9.89 -7.51
C SER A 188 -9.23 -10.51 -6.26
N ILE A 189 -8.45 -10.54 -5.19
CA ILE A 189 -9.00 -10.82 -3.87
C ILE A 189 -9.63 -9.54 -3.31
N PRO A 190 -10.71 -9.63 -2.53
CA PRO A 190 -11.25 -8.49 -1.81
C PRO A 190 -10.17 -7.85 -0.94
N VAL A 191 -10.16 -6.51 -0.84
CA VAL A 191 -9.17 -5.78 0.00
C VAL A 191 -9.17 -6.30 1.43
N ALA A 192 -10.33 -6.69 1.97
CA ALA A 192 -10.46 -7.27 3.29
C ALA A 192 -9.58 -8.52 3.48
N ASP A 193 -9.42 -9.35 2.45
CA ASP A 193 -8.60 -10.56 2.49
C ASP A 193 -7.11 -10.26 2.27
N ALA A 194 -6.76 -9.06 1.76
CA ALA A 194 -5.40 -8.57 1.62
C ALA A 194 -4.86 -7.90 2.91
N ILE A 195 -5.71 -7.69 3.92
CA ILE A 195 -5.30 -7.10 5.20
C ILE A 195 -4.50 -8.13 6.00
N THR A 196 -3.31 -7.73 6.45
CA THR A 196 -2.34 -8.61 7.11
C THR A 196 -2.40 -8.58 8.63
N SER A 197 -3.15 -7.62 9.21
CA SER A 197 -3.29 -7.42 10.65
C SER A 197 -4.72 -6.99 11.02
N ASP A 198 -5.22 -7.51 12.15
CA ASP A 198 -6.50 -7.08 12.74
C ASP A 198 -6.38 -5.75 13.52
N SER A 199 -5.20 -5.15 13.56
CA SER A 199 -4.89 -3.87 14.23
C SER A 199 -4.13 -2.93 13.29
N LEU A 200 -4.15 -1.64 13.60
CA LEU A 200 -3.37 -0.65 12.86
C LEU A 200 -1.90 -0.69 13.28
N HIS A 201 -1.04 -0.20 12.40
CA HIS A 201 0.33 0.13 12.75
C HIS A 201 0.40 1.61 13.14
N TRP A 202 0.87 1.90 14.34
CA TRP A 202 0.83 3.24 14.89
C TRP A 202 2.24 3.86 14.88
N TYR A 203 2.34 5.09 14.34
CA TYR A 203 3.61 5.82 14.29
C TYR A 203 3.69 6.90 15.37
N TRP A 204 4.91 7.37 15.64
CA TRP A 204 5.19 8.51 16.54
C TRP A 204 4.73 8.32 18.00
N LEU A 205 4.59 7.08 18.43
CA LEU A 205 4.19 6.74 19.81
C LEU A 205 5.22 7.18 20.86
N ASP A 206 4.72 7.41 22.07
CA ASP A 206 5.55 7.66 23.25
C ASP A 206 6.55 6.52 23.51
N SER A 207 7.70 6.87 24.12
CA SER A 207 8.71 5.87 24.49
C SER A 207 8.13 4.84 25.49
N GLY A 208 8.10 3.58 25.06
CA GLY A 208 7.57 2.46 25.87
C GLY A 208 6.14 2.06 25.53
N SER A 209 5.50 2.74 24.59
CA SER A 209 4.25 2.32 23.95
C SER A 209 4.53 1.43 22.72
N ASP A 210 3.53 0.68 22.29
CA ASP A 210 3.56 -0.14 21.07
C ASP A 210 2.14 -0.24 20.45
N ASP A 211 2.02 -0.88 19.29
CA ASP A 211 0.76 -1.04 18.56
C ASP A 211 -0.34 -1.74 19.39
N SER A 212 -0.01 -2.47 20.46
CA SER A 212 -1.00 -3.12 21.32
C SER A 212 -1.57 -2.23 22.42
N ASN A 213 -0.91 -1.10 22.70
CA ASN A 213 -1.37 -0.05 23.60
C ASN A 213 -0.74 1.30 23.19
N PRO A 214 -1.20 1.89 22.07
CA PRO A 214 -0.61 3.11 21.52
C PRO A 214 -1.00 4.33 22.38
N VAL A 215 0.01 5.07 22.81
CA VAL A 215 -0.13 6.29 23.64
C VAL A 215 0.69 7.42 23.04
N TYR A 216 0.08 8.59 22.99
CA TYR A 216 0.67 9.86 22.59
C TYR A 216 0.57 10.86 23.74
N THR A 217 1.64 11.60 24.02
CA THR A 217 1.65 12.68 25.01
C THR A 217 1.96 14.02 24.34
N ASN A 218 1.13 15.04 24.60
CA ASN A 218 1.31 16.39 24.05
C ASN A 218 1.51 16.39 22.52
N THR A 219 0.73 15.56 21.81
CA THR A 219 0.91 15.34 20.37
C THR A 219 0.15 16.37 19.53
N ASP A 220 0.75 16.72 18.40
CA ASP A 220 0.16 17.50 17.32
C ASP A 220 -0.21 16.67 16.08
N GLU A 221 0.00 15.35 16.14
CA GLU A 221 -0.39 14.39 15.11
C GLU A 221 -0.83 13.03 15.70
N ILE A 222 -1.71 12.32 14.97
CA ILE A 222 -2.04 10.91 15.18
C ILE A 222 -1.90 10.21 13.84
N ASP A 223 -1.19 9.07 13.81
CA ASP A 223 -0.89 8.32 12.60
C ASP A 223 -1.13 6.83 12.84
N GLY A 224 -2.12 6.29 12.11
CA GLY A 224 -2.46 4.87 12.10
C GLY A 224 -2.61 4.34 10.67
N GLU A 225 -1.75 3.40 10.30
CA GLU A 225 -1.70 2.80 8.96
C GLU A 225 -2.37 1.43 8.94
N LEU A 226 -3.21 1.18 7.93
CA LEU A 226 -3.79 -0.11 7.64
C LEU A 226 -2.76 -1.00 6.91
N GLN A 227 -2.40 -2.13 7.50
CA GLN A 227 -1.41 -3.04 6.92
C GLN A 227 -2.01 -3.94 5.83
N ILE A 228 -1.72 -3.63 4.57
CA ILE A 228 -2.23 -4.35 3.39
C ILE A 228 -1.07 -5.01 2.63
N ASP A 229 -1.21 -6.29 2.27
CA ASP A 229 -0.33 -6.94 1.30
C ASP A 229 -0.77 -6.55 -0.13
N THR A 230 -0.22 -5.44 -0.61
CA THR A 230 -0.55 -4.90 -1.93
C THR A 230 -0.11 -5.81 -3.09
N THR A 231 0.70 -6.85 -2.84
CA THR A 231 1.05 -7.84 -3.87
C THR A 231 -0.09 -8.79 -4.19
N LEU A 232 -1.10 -8.84 -3.34
CA LEU A 232 -2.32 -9.63 -3.54
C LEU A 232 -3.41 -8.83 -4.27
N LEU A 233 -3.23 -7.53 -4.44
CA LEU A 233 -4.19 -6.66 -5.13
C LEU A 233 -3.79 -6.50 -6.60
N GLU A 234 -4.76 -6.67 -7.49
CA GLU A 234 -4.56 -6.40 -8.91
C GLU A 234 -4.65 -4.91 -9.22
N ASP A 235 -5.64 -4.24 -8.64
CA ASP A 235 -5.76 -2.78 -8.68
C ASP A 235 -5.15 -2.19 -7.40
N TYR A 236 -3.94 -1.65 -7.53
CA TYR A 236 -3.29 -0.94 -6.44
C TYR A 236 -4.04 0.33 -6.05
N ASP A 237 -4.79 0.95 -6.96
CA ASP A 237 -5.45 2.24 -6.68
C ASP A 237 -6.61 2.09 -5.67
N VAL A 238 -7.13 0.88 -5.48
CA VAL A 238 -8.21 0.60 -4.51
C VAL A 238 -7.83 1.01 -3.08
N ILE A 239 -6.55 0.98 -2.71
CA ILE A 239 -6.10 1.37 -1.36
C ILE A 239 -6.25 2.88 -1.11
N TYR A 240 -6.27 3.68 -2.19
CA TYR A 240 -6.50 5.13 -2.11
C TYR A 240 -8.00 5.48 -2.10
N GLU A 241 -8.87 4.54 -2.47
CA GLU A 241 -10.32 4.69 -2.42
C GLU A 241 -10.92 4.28 -1.07
N LEU A 242 -10.13 3.63 -0.21
CA LEU A 242 -10.50 3.35 1.17
C LEU A 242 -10.86 4.64 1.90
N THR A 243 -11.75 4.52 2.87
CA THR A 243 -12.15 5.65 3.73
C THR A 243 -11.75 5.37 5.15
N TYR A 244 -11.45 6.41 5.92
CA TYR A 244 -11.27 6.28 7.36
C TYR A 244 -11.97 7.41 8.11
N THR A 245 -12.34 7.11 9.34
CA THR A 245 -12.92 8.06 10.29
C THR A 245 -12.12 8.06 11.58
N VAL A 246 -12.00 9.23 12.20
CA VAL A 246 -11.37 9.40 13.51
C VAL A 246 -12.40 9.93 14.48
N GLU A 247 -12.63 9.19 15.56
CA GLU A 247 -13.53 9.56 16.64
C GLU A 247 -12.76 9.76 17.95
N ARG A 248 -13.05 10.81 18.70
CA ARG A 248 -12.60 10.98 20.07
C ARG A 248 -13.75 10.71 21.02
N ASP A 249 -13.59 9.73 21.90
CA ASP A 249 -14.61 9.30 22.89
C ASP A 249 -15.99 9.03 22.24
N GLY A 250 -16.00 8.50 21.01
CA GLY A 250 -17.20 8.20 20.22
C GLY A 250 -17.84 9.40 19.51
N GLN A 251 -17.16 10.55 19.46
CA GLN A 251 -17.55 11.69 18.62
C GLN A 251 -16.62 11.77 17.41
N LEU A 252 -17.18 11.68 16.21
CA LEU A 252 -16.46 11.94 14.95
C LEU A 252 -15.85 13.35 14.96
N ILE A 253 -14.53 13.40 14.76
CA ILE A 253 -13.77 14.66 14.66
C ILE A 253 -13.14 14.84 13.27
N TYR A 254 -12.85 13.74 12.55
CA TYR A 254 -12.23 13.80 11.24
C TYR A 254 -12.62 12.60 10.35
N SER A 255 -12.51 12.78 9.04
CA SER A 255 -12.71 11.73 8.05
C SER A 255 -11.80 11.98 6.84
N GLY A 256 -11.18 10.92 6.32
CA GLY A 256 -10.28 10.99 5.17
C GLY A 256 -10.41 9.79 4.24
N THR A 257 -9.51 9.72 3.27
CA THR A 257 -9.40 8.64 2.28
C THR A 257 -7.97 8.14 2.20
N GLY A 258 -7.79 6.85 1.90
CA GLY A 258 -6.50 6.17 1.86
C GLY A 258 -6.39 5.04 2.88
N TYR A 259 -5.25 4.38 2.87
CA TYR A 259 -4.86 3.32 3.81
C TYR A 259 -4.02 3.85 4.99
N ASP A 260 -3.65 5.13 4.95
CA ASP A 260 -2.86 5.82 5.94
C ASP A 260 -3.70 6.95 6.56
N ALA A 261 -4.00 6.82 7.85
CA ALA A 261 -4.76 7.80 8.61
C ALA A 261 -3.82 8.71 9.40
N TRP A 262 -3.12 9.58 8.67
CA TRP A 262 -2.33 10.68 9.23
C TRP A 262 -3.22 11.91 9.44
N VAL A 263 -3.42 12.29 10.70
CA VAL A 263 -4.26 13.43 11.10
C VAL A 263 -3.44 14.40 11.92
N ASP A 264 -3.33 15.64 11.45
CA ASP A 264 -2.63 16.71 12.13
C ASP A 264 -3.61 17.67 12.84
N THR A 265 -3.10 18.45 13.79
CA THR A 265 -3.88 19.51 14.44
C THR A 265 -4.51 20.52 13.47
N TYR A 266 -3.89 20.76 12.30
CA TYR A 266 -4.43 21.68 11.30
C TYR A 266 -5.62 21.10 10.49
N ASP A 267 -5.85 19.79 10.57
CA ASP A 267 -7.03 19.13 9.98
C ASP A 267 -8.27 19.23 10.88
N LEU A 268 -8.06 19.62 12.14
CA LEU A 268 -9.08 19.68 13.19
C LEU A 268 -9.63 21.09 13.42
N THR A 269 -10.69 21.15 14.21
CA THR A 269 -11.27 22.42 14.67
C THR A 269 -10.74 22.79 16.05
N ASP A 270 -10.77 24.08 16.40
CA ASP A 270 -10.41 24.57 17.76
C ASP A 270 -11.19 23.86 18.89
N ALA A 271 -12.31 23.19 18.62
CA ALA A 271 -13.07 22.43 19.62
C ALA A 271 -12.46 21.06 19.96
N ASP A 272 -11.52 20.59 19.14
CA ASP A 272 -10.85 19.31 19.26
C ASP A 272 -9.40 19.45 19.75
N LEU A 273 -8.93 20.70 19.89
CA LEU A 273 -7.59 21.06 20.34
C LEU A 273 -7.62 21.72 21.72
N ASP A 274 -6.53 21.54 22.47
CA ASP A 274 -6.32 22.23 23.73
C ASP A 274 -6.10 23.73 23.45
N PRO A 275 -6.85 24.63 24.10
CA PRO A 275 -6.78 26.06 23.78
C PRO A 275 -5.49 26.74 24.26
N ASP A 276 -4.76 26.13 25.18
CA ASP A 276 -3.54 26.71 25.76
C ASP A 276 -2.30 26.25 24.98
N THR A 277 -2.26 24.97 24.55
CA THR A 277 -1.09 24.39 23.86
C THR A 277 -1.28 24.21 22.35
N GLY A 278 -2.51 24.05 21.87
CA GLY A 278 -2.82 23.69 20.50
C GLY A 278 -2.73 22.18 20.19
N TYR A 279 -2.39 21.35 21.18
CA TYR A 279 -2.30 19.89 21.01
C TYR A 279 -3.67 19.21 20.93
N PHE A 280 -3.69 17.95 20.52
CA PHE A 280 -4.86 17.12 20.61
C PHE A 280 -5.37 17.06 22.07
N LEU A 281 -6.67 17.25 22.27
CA LEU A 281 -7.28 17.12 23.59
C LEU A 281 -7.16 15.68 24.10
N PRO A 282 -6.96 15.46 25.42
CA PRO A 282 -6.80 14.12 25.96
C PRO A 282 -8.08 13.30 25.81
N GLY A 283 -7.94 12.01 25.51
CA GLY A 283 -9.07 11.11 25.28
C GLY A 283 -8.68 9.79 24.63
N THR A 284 -9.67 8.92 24.39
CA THR A 284 -9.49 7.74 23.54
C THR A 284 -9.88 8.06 22.11
N TYR A 285 -8.96 7.87 21.19
CA TYR A 285 -9.17 8.08 19.76
C TYR A 285 -9.38 6.72 19.09
N THR A 286 -10.36 6.62 18.20
CA THR A 286 -10.67 5.41 17.41
C THR A 286 -10.52 5.76 15.94
N ILE A 287 -9.68 5.02 15.23
CA ILE A 287 -9.57 5.08 13.77
C ILE A 287 -10.29 3.87 13.19
N THR A 288 -11.21 4.09 12.25
CA THR A 288 -11.93 3.01 11.56
C THR A 288 -11.78 3.15 10.06
N PHE A 289 -11.16 2.15 9.43
CA PHE A 289 -11.06 2.01 7.98
C PHE A 289 -12.25 1.24 7.42
N SER A 290 -12.76 1.65 6.26
CA SER A 290 -13.85 0.99 5.54
C SER A 290 -13.55 0.92 4.05
N ASP A 291 -14.07 -0.12 3.39
CA ASP A 291 -14.02 -0.27 1.94
C ASP A 291 -14.96 0.76 1.23
N PRO A 292 -14.90 0.87 -0.11
CA PRO A 292 -15.75 1.80 -0.86
C PRO A 292 -17.26 1.58 -0.71
N ASP A 293 -17.69 0.37 -0.30
CA ASP A 293 -19.08 0.03 -0.01
C ASP A 293 -19.51 0.38 1.42
N GLY A 294 -18.57 0.82 2.26
CA GLY A 294 -18.79 1.19 3.66
C GLY A 294 -18.77 0.02 4.63
N ASN A 295 -18.23 -1.14 4.23
CA ASN A 295 -17.96 -2.23 5.16
C ASN A 295 -16.70 -1.92 5.96
N VAL A 296 -16.77 -2.11 7.28
CA VAL A 296 -15.62 -1.90 8.16
C VAL A 296 -14.57 -2.98 7.92
N LEU A 297 -13.34 -2.53 7.69
CA LEU A 297 -12.17 -3.37 7.49
C LEU A 297 -11.44 -3.60 8.82
N VAL A 298 -10.96 -2.52 9.44
CA VAL A 298 -10.26 -2.53 10.73
C VAL A 298 -10.70 -1.31 11.54
N SER A 299 -10.77 -1.49 12.86
CA SER A 299 -11.05 -0.42 13.82
C SER A 299 -10.15 -0.60 15.04
N ASP A 300 -9.37 0.42 15.36
CA ASP A 300 -8.37 0.35 16.43
C ASP A 300 -8.28 1.68 17.19
N THR A 301 -7.68 1.65 18.39
CA THR A 301 -7.72 2.78 19.32
C THR A 301 -6.37 3.17 19.88
N CYS A 302 -6.15 4.48 20.05
CA CYS A 302 -5.02 5.04 20.81
C CYS A 302 -5.48 5.98 21.93
N THR A 303 -4.57 6.27 22.86
CA THR A 303 -4.82 7.20 23.97
C THR A 303 -3.96 8.44 23.81
N VAL A 304 -4.59 9.62 23.88
CA VAL A 304 -3.88 10.91 23.98
C VAL A 304 -3.89 11.39 25.42
N ILE A 305 -2.73 11.77 25.93
CA ILE A 305 -2.52 12.37 27.24
C ILE A 305 -2.00 13.80 27.05
N LEU A 306 -2.51 14.72 27.87
CA LEU A 306 -1.96 16.06 27.98
C LEU A 306 -1.23 16.16 29.31
N ASP A 307 0.10 16.19 29.25
CA ASP A 307 0.94 16.44 30.42
C ASP A 307 1.15 17.95 30.56
N ALA A 308 0.89 18.46 31.75
CA ALA A 308 1.23 19.84 32.07
C ALA A 308 2.73 20.02 31.91
N GLU A 309 3.14 21.02 31.10
CA GLU A 309 4.52 21.50 31.06
C GLU A 309 5.05 21.59 32.51
N PRO A 310 6.28 21.10 32.79
CA PRO A 310 6.85 21.21 34.11
C PRO A 310 6.85 22.69 34.48
N VAL A 311 6.02 23.06 35.47
CA VAL A 311 6.06 24.40 36.04
C VAL A 311 7.46 24.55 36.60
N ALA A 312 8.28 25.39 35.96
CA ALA A 312 9.59 25.74 36.46
C ALA A 312 9.44 26.13 37.93
N THR A 313 10.03 25.34 38.83
CA THR A 313 10.01 25.70 40.24
C THR A 313 10.84 26.96 40.38
N GLU A 314 10.24 28.06 40.87
CA GLU A 314 10.98 29.29 41.14
C GLU A 314 12.30 28.94 41.85
N PRO A 315 13.45 29.40 41.34
CA PRO A 315 14.72 29.11 42.00
C PRO A 315 14.65 29.65 43.41
N GLN A 316 15.12 28.82 44.34
CA GLN A 316 15.26 29.23 45.73
C GLN A 316 16.22 30.42 45.79
N SER A 317 15.72 31.59 46.21
CA SER A 317 16.55 32.77 46.52
C SER A 317 17.71 32.35 47.43
N THR A 318 18.95 32.53 46.95
CA THR A 318 20.17 32.21 47.70
C THR A 318 20.53 33.29 48.72
N GLY A 319 19.83 34.43 48.72
CA GLY A 319 20.14 35.60 49.53
C GLY A 319 21.23 36.51 48.96
N ASP A 320 21.80 36.14 47.80
CA ASP A 320 22.74 36.94 47.00
C ASP A 320 22.01 37.41 45.72
N THR A 321 22.29 38.61 45.21
CA THR A 321 21.63 39.15 44.01
C THR A 321 22.36 38.68 42.75
N PHE A 322 21.64 38.33 41.68
CA PHE A 322 22.19 38.03 40.35
C PHE A 322 23.05 39.17 39.79
N ALA A 323 22.76 40.41 40.22
CA ALA A 323 23.53 41.59 39.86
C ALA A 323 25.02 41.50 40.24
N ASP A 324 25.37 40.80 41.33
CA ASP A 324 26.75 40.61 41.75
C ASP A 324 27.53 39.62 40.85
N TYR A 325 26.82 38.91 39.96
CA TYR A 325 27.34 37.84 39.11
C TYR A 325 27.36 38.18 37.61
N VAL A 326 27.09 39.44 37.23
CA VAL A 326 27.20 39.87 35.83
C VAL A 326 28.58 39.56 35.27
N GLY A 327 28.62 38.84 34.15
CA GLY A 327 29.86 38.45 33.49
C GLY A 327 30.61 37.31 34.16
N TYR A 328 30.15 36.83 35.31
CA TYR A 328 30.63 35.59 35.90
C TYR A 328 29.97 34.41 35.21
N VAL A 329 30.80 33.40 34.99
CA VAL A 329 30.39 32.11 34.48
C VAL A 329 30.67 31.12 35.60
N GLU A 330 29.60 30.77 36.32
CA GLU A 330 29.42 29.67 37.28
C GLU A 330 28.48 30.14 38.39
N TYR A 331 27.42 29.38 38.69
CA TYR A 331 27.05 29.06 40.08
C TYR A 331 26.31 27.72 40.16
N GLN A 332 26.88 26.79 40.94
CA GLN A 332 26.41 25.44 41.33
C GLN A 332 26.93 24.21 40.57
N THR A 333 28.24 24.13 40.28
CA THR A 333 28.92 22.91 39.78
C THR A 333 29.11 21.81 40.84
N GLY A 334 28.05 21.49 41.58
CA GLY A 334 27.96 20.27 42.38
C GLY A 334 27.58 19.02 41.58
N SER A 335 27.28 19.17 40.28
CA SER A 335 26.92 18.06 39.40
C SER A 335 28.18 17.34 38.92
N GLU A 336 28.11 16.00 38.90
CA GLU A 336 29.13 15.14 38.29
C GLU A 336 28.94 15.03 36.76
N ASP A 337 27.91 15.69 36.21
CA ASP A 337 27.63 15.64 34.78
C ASP A 337 28.72 16.34 33.96
N PRO A 338 29.27 15.67 32.92
CA PRO A 338 30.37 16.16 32.11
C PRO A 338 30.09 17.46 31.36
N PHE A 339 28.82 17.80 31.06
CA PHE A 339 28.46 19.07 30.44
C PHE A 339 28.98 20.26 31.28
N TYR A 340 28.74 20.22 32.60
CA TYR A 340 29.11 21.32 33.50
C TYR A 340 30.62 21.44 33.72
N SER A 341 31.44 20.50 33.24
CA SER A 341 32.90 20.69 33.20
C SER A 341 33.33 21.75 32.17
N GLY A 342 32.52 21.97 31.14
CA GLY A 342 32.77 22.92 30.06
C GLY A 342 32.43 24.37 30.42
N THR A 343 31.54 24.57 31.39
CA THR A 343 31.05 25.91 31.79
C THR A 343 32.16 26.79 32.35
N GLY A 344 33.21 26.24 32.96
CA GLY A 344 34.37 27.01 33.40
C GLY A 344 35.13 27.76 32.28
N SER A 345 34.80 27.49 31.01
CA SER A 345 35.34 28.19 29.84
C SER A 345 34.30 28.99 29.07
N ALA A 346 33.09 29.19 29.61
CA ALA A 346 32.09 29.95 28.90
C ALA A 346 32.42 31.45 28.88
N TYR A 347 31.92 32.16 27.87
CA TYR A 347 32.08 33.59 27.74
C TYR A 347 30.92 34.20 26.96
N TRP A 348 30.57 35.44 27.31
CA TRP A 348 29.56 36.22 26.60
C TRP A 348 30.14 36.82 25.33
N TYR A 349 29.45 36.63 24.23
CA TYR A 349 29.83 37.14 22.93
C TYR A 349 28.84 38.21 22.45
N ASP A 350 29.39 39.32 21.95
CA ASP A 350 28.64 40.35 21.24
C ASP A 350 29.09 40.29 19.78
N ARG A 351 28.25 39.73 18.92
CA ARG A 351 28.43 39.67 17.46
C ARG A 351 28.67 41.04 16.83
N ASP A 352 28.21 42.13 17.46
CA ASP A 352 28.37 43.50 16.96
C ASP A 352 29.64 44.20 17.51
N ALA A 353 30.35 43.56 18.44
CA ALA A 353 31.60 44.04 19.00
C ALA A 353 32.73 43.02 18.80
N ASP A 354 33.88 43.45 18.26
CA ASP A 354 35.08 42.60 18.11
C ASP A 354 35.76 42.24 19.46
N SER A 355 35.03 42.23 20.59
CA SER A 355 35.56 42.00 21.94
C SER A 355 34.59 41.25 22.86
N ASN A 356 35.15 40.46 23.78
CA ASN A 356 34.41 39.89 24.91
C ASN A 356 33.84 41.03 25.78
N ASN A 357 32.53 41.03 25.96
CA ASN A 357 31.81 42.05 26.69
C ASN A 357 31.66 41.77 28.19
N TYR A 358 32.20 40.64 28.68
CA TYR A 358 32.12 40.22 30.09
C TYR A 358 30.69 40.31 30.63
N GLY A 359 29.72 39.84 29.84
CA GLY A 359 28.30 39.82 30.20
C GLY A 359 27.66 41.20 30.33
N THR A 360 28.20 42.26 29.72
CA THR A 360 27.56 43.59 29.69
C THR A 360 27.23 44.01 28.26
N TYR A 361 25.96 44.21 27.96
CA TYR A 361 25.43 44.64 26.67
C TYR A 361 24.87 46.06 26.75
N ALA A 362 24.94 46.82 25.66
CA ALA A 362 24.39 48.16 25.61
C ALA A 362 22.85 48.14 25.54
N SER A 363 22.20 49.19 26.05
CA SER A 363 20.76 49.39 25.78
C SER A 363 20.48 49.36 24.28
N GLY A 364 19.41 48.67 23.89
CA GLY A 364 19.01 48.53 22.50
C GLY A 364 19.59 47.30 21.80
N THR A 365 20.47 46.53 22.44
CA THR A 365 20.85 45.19 21.99
C THR A 365 19.59 44.33 21.80
N THR A 366 19.57 43.51 20.75
CA THR A 366 18.40 42.69 20.36
C THR A 366 18.60 41.19 20.58
N TYR A 367 19.79 40.78 21.02
CA TYR A 367 20.18 39.39 21.23
C TYR A 367 21.17 39.23 22.38
N LEU A 368 21.27 38.03 22.92
CA LEU A 368 22.28 37.63 23.90
C LEU A 368 22.91 36.33 23.41
N GLU A 369 24.22 36.18 23.60
CA GLU A 369 24.92 34.95 23.25
C GLU A 369 25.97 34.60 24.30
N LEU A 370 25.82 33.41 24.88
CA LEU A 370 26.82 32.78 25.71
C LEU A 370 27.37 31.56 24.98
N THR A 371 28.68 31.50 24.77
CA THR A 371 29.36 30.33 24.20
C THR A 371 30.04 29.56 25.33
N CYS A 372 29.82 28.24 25.39
CA CYS A 372 30.38 27.33 26.39
C CYS A 372 31.17 26.21 25.73
N ALA A 373 32.34 25.85 26.24
CA ALA A 373 33.12 24.74 25.67
C ALA A 373 32.40 23.40 25.82
N CYS A 374 32.40 22.58 24.78
CA CYS A 374 31.99 21.19 24.82
C CYS A 374 33.24 20.32 25.03
N ASN A 375 33.38 19.75 26.23
CA ASN A 375 34.50 18.86 26.56
C ASN A 375 34.23 17.38 26.23
N ASP A 376 32.99 17.03 25.92
CA ASP A 376 32.55 15.68 25.58
C ASP A 376 31.50 15.76 24.46
N ASP A 377 31.90 15.39 23.25
CA ASP A 377 31.05 15.46 22.06
C ASP A 377 29.93 14.39 22.06
N SER A 378 29.94 13.45 23.02
CA SER A 378 28.91 12.41 23.12
C SER A 378 27.63 12.87 23.83
N LEU A 379 27.60 14.10 24.36
CA LEU A 379 26.49 14.62 25.16
C LEU A 379 25.27 15.02 24.33
N GLY A 380 25.43 15.25 23.02
CA GLY A 380 24.32 15.56 22.13
C GLY A 380 23.77 16.97 22.33
N GLU A 381 22.45 17.11 22.27
CA GLU A 381 21.76 18.41 22.45
C GLU A 381 21.47 18.68 23.93
N VAL A 382 21.54 19.96 24.31
CA VAL A 382 21.21 20.44 25.66
C VAL A 382 20.00 21.36 25.61
N SER A 383 19.17 21.33 26.66
CA SER A 383 18.06 22.25 26.81
C SER A 383 18.42 23.40 27.75
N TYR A 384 17.99 24.61 27.44
CA TYR A 384 18.26 25.80 28.24
C TYR A 384 17.08 26.77 28.27
N GLN A 385 17.04 27.61 29.30
CA GLN A 385 16.04 28.65 29.49
C GLN A 385 16.72 30.00 29.71
N TYR A 386 16.08 31.06 29.24
CA TYR A 386 16.46 32.43 29.56
C TYR A 386 15.41 33.06 30.47
N TYR A 387 15.86 33.73 31.52
CA TYR A 387 14.99 34.53 32.38
C TYR A 387 15.44 35.98 32.38
N TYR A 388 14.49 36.90 32.50
CA TYR A 388 14.72 38.32 32.72
C TYR A 388 14.49 38.70 34.18
N SER A 389 15.30 39.63 34.67
CA SER A 389 15.16 40.27 35.96
C SER A 389 15.42 41.78 35.84
N ALA A 390 14.48 42.62 36.24
CA ALA A 390 14.66 44.07 36.19
C ALA A 390 15.66 44.57 37.23
N THR A 391 15.75 43.90 38.38
CA THR A 391 16.60 44.30 39.52
C THR A 391 17.80 43.40 39.73
N GLY A 392 17.78 42.20 39.14
CA GLY A 392 18.75 41.15 39.42
C GLY A 392 18.54 40.48 40.77
N GLU A 393 17.38 40.63 41.41
CA GLU A 393 17.08 39.99 42.70
C GLU A 393 16.29 38.68 42.53
N ASP A 394 15.35 38.65 41.59
CA ASP A 394 14.43 37.52 41.35
C ASP A 394 14.38 37.15 39.86
N LEU A 395 13.86 35.97 39.51
CA LEU A 395 13.53 35.63 38.11
C LEU A 395 12.13 36.20 37.77
N ASP A 396 12.09 37.41 37.22
CA ASP A 396 10.83 38.13 37.02
C ASP A 396 10.00 37.57 35.85
N GLN A 397 10.66 37.09 34.79
CA GLN A 397 10.00 36.62 33.58
C GLN A 397 10.77 35.48 32.91
N ASP A 398 10.10 34.38 32.62
CA ASP A 398 10.58 33.33 31.71
C ASP A 398 10.47 33.81 30.25
N LEU A 399 11.58 33.73 29.51
CA LEU A 399 11.70 34.15 28.11
C LEU A 399 11.62 32.96 27.13
N GLY A 400 11.51 31.73 27.64
CA GLY A 400 11.30 30.52 26.87
C GLY A 400 12.34 29.43 27.12
N THR A 401 12.00 28.23 26.67
CA THR A 401 12.86 27.05 26.64
C THR A 401 13.37 26.83 25.23
N PHE A 402 14.65 26.49 25.13
CA PHE A 402 15.39 26.34 23.89
C PHE A 402 16.25 25.07 23.95
N THR A 403 16.76 24.66 22.79
CA THR A 403 17.77 23.59 22.69
C THR A 403 18.93 24.05 21.83
N CYS A 404 20.12 23.52 22.11
CA CYS A 404 21.27 23.69 21.21
C CYS A 404 22.12 22.43 21.15
N GLY A 405 22.60 22.12 19.95
CA GLY A 405 23.68 21.17 19.72
C GLY A 405 25.05 21.86 19.74
N THR A 406 26.10 21.11 19.42
CA THR A 406 27.46 21.64 19.38
C THR A 406 27.80 22.34 18.06
N THR A 407 28.42 23.51 18.12
CA THR A 407 29.05 24.23 17.01
C THR A 407 30.57 24.09 17.05
N ALA A 408 31.18 23.78 15.91
CA ALA A 408 32.64 23.69 15.79
C ALA A 408 33.28 25.07 15.52
N TYR A 409 34.10 25.56 16.44
CA TYR A 409 34.94 26.74 16.26
C TYR A 409 36.42 26.32 16.19
N GLY A 410 36.93 26.16 14.97
CA GLY A 410 38.29 25.70 14.73
C GLY A 410 38.46 24.21 15.03
N SER A 411 39.25 23.86 16.05
CA SER A 411 39.49 22.47 16.46
C SER A 411 38.71 22.04 17.71
N SER A 412 37.79 22.88 18.17
CA SER A 412 37.06 22.69 19.43
C SER A 412 35.56 22.88 19.18
N ASN A 413 34.74 22.14 19.93
CA ASN A 413 33.28 22.22 19.89
C ASN A 413 32.76 23.03 21.07
N TYR A 414 31.63 23.69 20.86
CA TYR A 414 31.02 24.60 21.83
C TYR A 414 29.50 24.51 21.77
N TYR A 415 28.83 24.83 22.86
CA TYR A 415 27.40 25.10 22.90
C TYR A 415 27.19 26.61 22.85
N ASP A 416 26.31 27.07 21.96
CA ASP A 416 25.94 28.47 21.84
C ASP A 416 24.51 28.67 22.35
N PHE A 417 24.41 29.28 23.52
CA PHE A 417 23.13 29.67 24.12
C PHE A 417 22.77 31.04 23.57
N THR A 418 21.78 31.09 22.69
CA THR A 418 21.34 32.32 22.06
C THR A 418 19.92 32.65 22.48
N TYR A 419 19.68 33.93 22.78
CA TYR A 419 18.34 34.48 22.89
C TYR A 419 18.19 35.66 21.92
N GLU A 420 17.17 35.64 21.07
CA GLU A 420 16.85 36.73 20.15
C GLU A 420 15.38 37.16 20.34
N ASN A 421 15.14 38.46 20.50
CA ASN A 421 13.78 38.98 20.70
C ASN A 421 13.13 39.43 19.38
N GLY A 422 13.21 38.59 18.34
CA GLY A 422 12.61 38.88 17.02
C GLY A 422 13.05 40.21 16.38
N GLY A 423 14.28 40.67 16.69
CA GLY A 423 14.82 41.95 16.23
C GLY A 423 14.36 43.19 17.03
N ALA A 424 13.53 43.01 18.06
CA ALA A 424 13.21 44.07 19.02
C ALA A 424 14.33 44.23 20.06
N ALA A 425 14.49 45.46 20.56
CA ALA A 425 15.42 45.74 21.64
C ALA A 425 15.03 44.96 22.90
N LEU A 426 16.02 44.40 23.57
CA LEU A 426 15.92 43.81 24.89
C LEU A 426 15.70 44.91 25.93
N ALA A 427 14.93 44.58 26.97
CA ALA A 427 14.75 45.49 28.10
C ALA A 427 16.05 45.60 28.90
N ASP A 428 16.37 46.81 29.39
CA ASP A 428 17.47 47.00 30.33
C ASP A 428 17.19 46.18 31.61
N GLY A 429 18.22 45.51 32.14
CA GLY A 429 18.11 44.60 33.28
C GLY A 429 19.10 43.45 33.18
N TYR A 430 18.80 42.36 33.88
CA TYR A 430 19.64 41.18 34.00
C TYR A 430 18.98 40.00 33.30
N TYR A 431 19.81 39.17 32.67
CA TYR A 431 19.37 37.97 31.97
C TYR A 431 20.15 36.77 32.49
N ILE A 432 19.42 35.72 32.84
CA ILE A 432 19.93 34.53 33.53
C ILE A 432 19.73 33.34 32.61
N ILE A 433 20.78 32.55 32.39
CA ILE A 433 20.70 31.31 31.62
C ILE A 433 20.72 30.12 32.56
N ILE A 434 19.72 29.26 32.42
CA ILE A 434 19.61 27.99 33.11
C ILE A 434 19.74 26.86 32.09
N VAL A 435 20.60 25.87 32.35
CA VAL A 435 20.76 24.69 31.48
C VAL A 435 20.33 23.44 32.21
N THR A 436 19.53 22.63 31.52
CA THR A 436 19.05 21.33 31.95
C THR A 436 19.78 20.23 31.17
N HIS A 437 20.60 19.46 31.86
CA HIS A 437 21.32 18.30 31.30
C HIS A 437 21.54 17.23 32.38
N GLY A 438 21.49 15.95 32.00
CA GLY A 438 21.68 14.82 32.91
C GLY A 438 20.65 14.73 34.06
N GLY A 439 19.45 15.28 33.86
CA GLY A 439 18.42 15.38 34.90
C GLY A 439 18.72 16.42 35.99
N THR A 440 19.67 17.32 35.74
CA THR A 440 20.00 18.44 36.63
C THR A 440 19.77 19.77 35.91
N GLU A 441 19.36 20.78 36.65
CA GLU A 441 19.10 22.14 36.16
C GLU A 441 20.01 23.11 36.91
N GLN A 442 20.78 23.94 36.20
CA GLN A 442 21.75 24.85 36.81
C GLN A 442 21.84 26.20 36.10
N ILE A 443 21.99 27.27 36.88
CA ILE A 443 22.34 28.59 36.38
C ILE A 443 23.80 28.57 35.91
N ILE A 444 24.03 28.81 34.63
CA ILE A 444 25.40 28.77 34.08
C ILE A 444 26.02 30.17 33.94
N SER A 445 25.22 31.22 33.74
CA SER A 445 25.73 32.59 33.68
C SER A 445 24.63 33.65 33.78
N VAL A 446 25.05 34.88 34.09
CA VAL A 446 24.22 36.10 34.13
C VAL A 446 24.89 37.20 33.29
N CYS A 447 24.10 37.88 32.46
CA CYS A 447 24.51 39.12 31.80
C CYS A 447 23.58 40.29 32.16
N GLN A 448 24.03 41.50 31.85
CA GLN A 448 23.29 42.74 32.00
C GLN A 448 23.13 43.42 30.64
N VAL A 449 21.94 43.95 30.37
CA VAL A 449 21.67 44.90 29.28
C VAL A 449 21.42 46.27 29.91
N GLY A 450 22.11 47.31 29.42
CA GLY A 450 21.85 48.71 29.78
C GLY A 450 22.89 49.39 30.65
#